data_AF-A0A453MA12-F1
#
_entry.id   AF-A0A453MA12-F1
#
_cell.length_a   1.000
_cell.length_b   1.000
_cell.length_c   1.000
_cell.angle_alpha   90.00
_cell.angle_beta   90.00
_cell.angle_gamma   90.00
#
_symmetry.space_group_name_H-M   'P 1'
#
loop_
_entity.id
_entity.type
_entity.pdbx_description
1 polymer ?
#
loop_
_entity_poly.entity_id
_entity_poly.type
_entity_poly.pdbx_seq_one_letter_code
_entity_poly.pdbx_strand_id
1 'polypeptide(L)'
;YMSKITKVLRDPCEVVRRQTFVLLAKLLQRDYVKWRGVLFLRFLPSLVDESDKIRHLADYLFGSILKAKAPLLAYNSFIEAIYVLNNCTGHGGYSESQSQSSQGSQSSDRGQTLFAIRGTDERSRSKRMHIYVSLLKQMAPEHLLATSAKLCAEILAGVCDGLLSVDDAAGRAVVQDALQILACKEMRIHPSILADNSEMDDDGGDGGTANALQAAKGRAVTQVAKKNLIQIAIPIFIELKRLLESKNSPLTGCLMECLRALLKDYKNEFDEILVADKQLQKELLYDMQKFEAGKGKSSREGEAAGPSGSSPAAPDPSDAATKATARSVLKEMNRNVPTPPLHTMSVPKVKSVLGTGALSGSRRPAILESVRRLEPFGSDDEN
;
A
#
# COMPACT_ATOMS: atom_id res chain seq x y z
N TYR A 1 11.71 -13.77 16.87
CA TYR A 1 11.84 -14.60 15.65
C TYR A 1 11.13 -14.02 14.42
N MET A 2 9.87 -13.59 14.52
CA MET A 2 9.09 -13.05 13.38
C MET A 2 9.78 -11.95 12.56
N SER A 3 10.45 -11.00 13.22
CA SER A 3 11.19 -9.94 12.54
C SER A 3 12.37 -10.45 11.70
N LYS A 4 12.97 -11.60 12.02
CA LYS A 4 14.03 -12.22 11.22
C LYS A 4 13.44 -12.98 10.03
N ILE A 5 12.39 -13.77 10.27
CA ILE A 5 11.72 -14.58 9.25
C ILE A 5 11.14 -13.70 8.14
N THR A 6 10.49 -12.60 8.48
CA THR A 6 9.90 -11.69 7.49
C THR A 6 10.92 -11.07 6.55
N LYS A 7 12.19 -10.88 6.95
CA LYS A 7 13.26 -10.40 6.05
C LYS A 7 13.51 -11.36 4.88
N VAL A 8 13.23 -12.65 5.07
CA VAL A 8 13.36 -13.69 4.05
C VAL A 8 12.32 -13.55 2.93
N LEU A 9 11.27 -12.73 3.13
CA LEU A 9 10.37 -12.31 2.03
C LEU A 9 11.10 -11.49 0.94
N ARG A 10 12.34 -11.05 1.19
CA ARG A 10 13.19 -10.33 0.22
C ARG A 10 14.47 -11.10 -0.12
N ASP A 11 14.49 -12.41 0.12
CA ASP A 11 15.61 -13.28 -0.21
C ASP A 11 15.91 -13.25 -1.73
N PRO A 12 17.17 -13.30 -2.19
CA PRO A 12 17.49 -13.38 -3.62
C PRO A 12 16.86 -14.59 -4.33
N CYS A 13 16.70 -15.72 -3.62
CA CYS A 13 16.14 -16.94 -4.18
C CYS A 13 14.60 -16.91 -4.19
N GLU A 14 14.01 -17.00 -5.38
CA GLU A 14 12.55 -17.03 -5.59
C GLU A 14 11.84 -18.13 -4.78
N VAL A 15 12.44 -19.33 -4.73
CA VAL A 15 11.89 -20.48 -3.98
C VAL A 15 11.83 -20.18 -2.49
N VAL A 16 12.88 -19.55 -1.94
CA VAL A 16 12.96 -19.19 -0.52
C VAL A 16 11.92 -18.12 -0.19
N ARG A 17 11.79 -17.08 -1.03
CA ARG A 17 10.73 -16.06 -0.87
C ARG A 17 9.34 -16.68 -0.90
N ARG A 18 9.04 -17.52 -1.91
CA ARG A 18 7.73 -18.15 -2.09
C ARG A 18 7.37 -19.05 -0.93
N GLN A 19 8.29 -19.92 -0.49
CA GLN A 19 8.02 -20.81 0.65
C GLN A 19 7.80 -20.03 1.95
N THR A 20 8.58 -18.97 2.17
CA THR A 20 8.42 -18.09 3.33
C THR A 20 7.06 -17.39 3.30
N PHE A 21 6.67 -16.86 2.14
CA PHE A 21 5.38 -16.22 1.94
C PHE A 21 4.23 -17.17 2.29
N VAL A 22 4.23 -18.37 1.72
CA VAL A 22 3.18 -19.37 1.93
C VAL A 22 3.10 -19.77 3.41
N LEU A 23 4.24 -20.00 4.06
CA LEU A 23 4.26 -20.38 5.48
C LEU A 23 3.68 -19.26 6.36
N LEU A 24 4.11 -18.01 6.17
CA LEU A 24 3.61 -16.89 6.95
C LEU A 24 2.12 -16.62 6.67
N ALA A 25 1.68 -16.73 5.42
CA ALA A 25 0.28 -16.61 5.04
C ALA A 25 -0.60 -17.67 5.74
N LYS A 26 -0.15 -18.93 5.81
CA LYS A 26 -0.86 -19.99 6.55
C LYS A 26 -0.96 -19.68 8.05
N LEU A 27 0.11 -19.15 8.65
CA LEU A 27 0.10 -18.76 10.06
C LEU A 27 -0.88 -17.61 10.33
N LEU A 28 -0.96 -16.64 9.44
CA LEU A 28 -1.93 -15.54 9.50
C LEU A 28 -3.36 -16.05 9.33
N GLN A 29 -3.59 -16.94 8.36
CA GLN A 29 -4.91 -17.51 8.08
C GLN A 29 -5.46 -18.35 9.24
N ARG A 30 -4.58 -19.12 9.90
CA ARG A 30 -4.90 -19.98 11.05
C ARG A 30 -4.83 -19.26 12.40
N ASP A 31 -4.69 -17.94 12.40
CA ASP A 31 -4.67 -17.10 13.60
C ASP A 31 -3.52 -17.37 14.59
N TYR A 32 -2.51 -18.18 14.20
CA TYR A 32 -1.28 -18.34 14.99
C TYR A 32 -0.44 -17.07 15.01
N VAL A 33 -0.56 -16.24 13.98
CA VAL A 33 0.06 -14.92 13.89
C VAL A 33 -1.02 -13.91 13.56
N LYS A 34 -0.96 -12.73 14.17
CA LYS A 34 -1.87 -11.63 13.88
C LYS A 34 -1.21 -10.62 12.96
N TRP A 35 -2.02 -10.04 12.08
CA TRP A 35 -1.64 -8.85 11.32
C TRP A 35 -1.40 -7.68 12.29
N ARG A 36 -0.14 -7.35 12.57
CA ARG A 36 0.21 -6.19 13.42
C ARG A 36 1.44 -5.46 12.91
N GLY A 37 1.34 -4.13 12.88
CA GLY A 37 2.42 -3.17 12.61
C GLY A 37 3.31 -3.59 11.45
N VAL A 38 4.61 -3.65 11.72
CA VAL A 38 5.69 -3.95 10.77
C VAL A 38 5.48 -5.24 9.96
N LEU A 39 4.75 -6.24 10.48
CA LEU A 39 4.49 -7.47 9.73
C LEU A 39 3.72 -7.18 8.44
N PHE A 40 2.63 -6.41 8.53
CA PHE A 40 1.80 -6.05 7.39
C PHE A 40 2.61 -5.30 6.33
N LEU A 41 3.35 -4.29 6.75
CA LEU A 41 4.18 -3.47 5.86
C LEU A 41 5.22 -4.29 5.10
N ARG A 42 5.78 -5.33 5.72
CA ARG A 42 6.77 -6.23 5.09
C ARG A 42 6.18 -7.16 4.03
N PHE A 43 4.86 -7.40 4.06
CA PHE A 43 4.18 -8.16 3.02
C PHE A 43 3.86 -7.32 1.78
N LEU A 44 3.75 -5.99 1.91
CA LEU A 44 3.35 -5.12 0.80
C LEU A 44 4.23 -5.28 -0.45
N PRO A 45 5.58 -5.34 -0.36
CA PRO A 45 6.42 -5.50 -1.54
C PRO A 45 6.23 -6.82 -2.29
N SER A 46 5.56 -7.83 -1.70
CA SER A 46 5.24 -9.09 -2.38
C SER A 46 4.17 -8.92 -3.46
N LEU A 47 3.32 -7.88 -3.39
CA LEU A 47 2.38 -7.51 -4.46
C LEU A 47 3.09 -7.11 -5.76
N VAL A 48 4.36 -6.71 -5.66
CA VAL A 48 5.21 -6.28 -6.78
C VAL A 48 6.52 -7.06 -6.84
N ASP A 49 6.49 -8.32 -6.37
CA ASP A 49 7.62 -9.24 -6.48
C ASP A 49 7.96 -9.51 -7.96
N GLU A 50 9.23 -9.78 -8.24
CA GLU A 50 9.66 -10.15 -9.60
C GLU A 50 9.05 -11.49 -10.05
N SER A 51 8.69 -12.39 -9.11
CA SER A 51 7.98 -13.63 -9.41
C SER A 51 6.49 -13.43 -9.49
N ASP A 52 5.92 -13.71 -10.67
CA ASP A 52 4.47 -13.71 -10.90
C ASP A 52 3.73 -14.62 -9.92
N LYS A 53 4.33 -15.76 -9.55
CA LYS A 53 3.73 -16.70 -8.59
C LYS A 53 3.54 -16.05 -7.21
N ILE A 54 4.53 -15.28 -6.77
CA ILE A 54 4.47 -14.57 -5.49
C ILE A 54 3.46 -13.43 -5.56
N ARG A 55 3.38 -12.70 -6.68
CA ARG A 55 2.37 -11.65 -6.87
C ARG A 55 0.95 -12.19 -6.78
N HIS A 56 0.64 -13.29 -7.48
CA HIS A 56 -0.69 -13.93 -7.37
C HIS A 56 -1.03 -14.40 -5.95
N LEU A 57 -0.04 -14.95 -5.23
CA LEU A 57 -0.20 -15.32 -3.82
C LEU A 57 -0.49 -14.09 -2.94
N ALA A 58 0.18 -12.97 -3.22
CA ALA A 58 -0.04 -11.69 -2.53
C ALA A 58 -1.43 -11.12 -2.83
N ASP A 59 -1.83 -11.05 -4.10
CA ASP A 59 -3.17 -10.58 -4.48
C ASP A 59 -4.28 -11.38 -3.79
N TYR A 60 -4.12 -12.70 -3.68
CA TYR A 60 -5.05 -13.54 -2.93
C TYR A 60 -5.05 -13.24 -1.42
N LEU A 61 -3.86 -13.11 -0.81
CA LEU A 61 -3.72 -12.81 0.61
C LEU A 61 -4.37 -11.47 0.98
N PHE A 62 -4.11 -10.41 0.20
CA PHE A 62 -4.64 -9.08 0.44
C PHE A 62 -6.11 -8.97 0.05
N GLY A 63 -6.54 -9.59 -1.06
CA GLY A 63 -7.90 -9.52 -1.58
C GLY A 63 -8.93 -10.38 -0.84
N SER A 64 -8.51 -11.49 -0.23
CA SER A 64 -9.42 -12.43 0.44
C SER A 64 -9.17 -12.52 1.95
N ILE A 65 -7.93 -12.83 2.34
CA ILE A 65 -7.64 -13.14 3.75
C ILE A 65 -7.61 -11.88 4.59
N LEU A 66 -6.95 -10.82 4.10
CA LEU A 66 -6.85 -9.57 4.85
C LEU A 66 -8.23 -8.93 5.05
N LYS A 67 -9.04 -8.86 3.98
CA LYS A 67 -10.41 -8.33 4.03
C LYS A 67 -11.27 -9.04 5.08
N ALA A 68 -11.15 -10.38 5.19
CA ALA A 68 -11.92 -11.16 6.16
C ALA A 68 -11.37 -11.08 7.60
N LYS A 69 -10.04 -11.10 7.78
CA LYS A 69 -9.41 -11.24 9.10
C LYS A 69 -9.02 -9.91 9.76
N ALA A 70 -8.78 -8.88 8.97
CA ALA A 70 -8.34 -7.56 9.46
C ALA A 70 -8.80 -6.44 8.50
N PRO A 71 -10.12 -6.23 8.33
CA PRO A 71 -10.70 -5.32 7.32
C PRO A 71 -10.22 -3.88 7.44
N LEU A 72 -9.93 -3.41 8.67
CA LEU A 72 -9.47 -2.04 8.91
C LEU A 72 -7.97 -1.85 8.71
N LEU A 73 -7.19 -2.91 8.48
CA LEU A 73 -5.73 -2.80 8.47
C LEU A 73 -5.21 -1.98 7.30
N ALA A 74 -5.80 -2.18 6.12
CA ALA A 74 -5.43 -1.40 4.93
C ALA A 74 -5.62 0.11 5.20
N TYR A 75 -6.74 0.49 5.81
CA TYR A 75 -7.06 1.86 6.19
C TYR A 75 -6.10 2.39 7.29
N ASN A 76 -5.92 1.64 8.37
CA ASN A 76 -5.16 2.08 9.54
C ASN A 76 -3.67 2.27 9.25
N SER A 77 -3.10 1.46 8.35
CA SER A 77 -1.67 1.50 8.01
C SER A 77 -1.38 2.19 6.69
N PHE A 78 -2.36 2.86 6.06
CA PHE A 78 -2.19 3.42 4.72
C PHE A 78 -1.13 4.53 4.66
N ILE A 79 -1.20 5.51 5.57
CA ILE A 79 -0.23 6.61 5.65
C ILE A 79 1.17 6.07 5.97
N GLU A 80 1.27 5.15 6.94
CA GLU A 80 2.53 4.48 7.30
C GLU A 80 3.15 3.75 6.11
N ALA A 81 2.33 3.07 5.29
CA ALA A 81 2.79 2.38 4.09
C ALA A 81 3.42 3.35 3.08
N ILE A 82 2.86 4.55 2.89
CA ILE A 82 3.43 5.56 1.99
C ILE A 82 4.83 5.98 2.46
N TYR A 83 4.99 6.28 3.75
CA TYR A 83 6.29 6.67 4.31
C TYR A 83 7.32 5.53 4.23
N VAL A 84 6.92 4.31 4.61
CA VAL A 84 7.82 3.13 4.64
C VAL A 84 8.27 2.72 3.24
N LEU A 85 7.35 2.69 2.27
CA LEU A 85 7.70 2.35 0.89
C LEU A 85 8.62 3.40 0.25
N ASN A 86 8.45 4.68 0.60
CA ASN A 86 9.35 5.75 0.14
C ASN A 86 10.65 5.86 0.95
N ASN A 87 10.76 5.16 2.08
CA ASN A 87 11.83 5.34 3.06
C ASN A 87 11.96 6.81 3.50
N CYS A 88 10.83 7.46 3.78
CA CYS A 88 10.80 8.82 4.28
C CYS A 88 10.54 8.78 5.80
N THR A 89 11.43 9.39 6.58
CA THR A 89 11.38 9.41 8.06
C THR A 89 10.73 10.69 8.63
N GLY A 90 10.20 11.57 7.79
CA GLY A 90 9.73 12.91 8.15
C GLY A 90 8.45 12.99 9.01
N HIS A 91 7.77 11.87 9.28
CA HIS A 91 6.56 11.92 10.10
C HIS A 91 6.89 11.88 11.60
N GLY A 92 6.94 13.05 12.24
CA GLY A 92 7.21 13.20 13.68
C GLY A 92 6.33 12.34 14.60
N GLY A 93 5.12 11.98 14.17
CA GLY A 93 4.21 11.12 14.96
C GLY A 93 4.46 9.60 14.92
N TYR A 94 5.30 9.08 14.02
CA TYR A 94 5.50 7.62 13.90
C TYR A 94 6.77 7.10 14.60
N SER A 95 7.69 7.99 14.96
CA SER A 95 8.91 7.63 15.70
C SER A 95 8.62 7.20 17.14
N GLU A 96 7.53 7.67 17.75
CA GLU A 96 7.20 7.39 19.17
C GLU A 96 6.77 5.94 19.45
N SER A 97 6.09 5.28 18.51
CA SER A 97 5.70 3.87 18.70
C SER A 97 6.84 2.87 18.52
N GLN A 98 7.98 3.29 17.96
CA GLN A 98 9.19 2.47 17.83
C GLN A 98 10.31 2.87 18.81
N SER A 99 10.33 4.10 19.31
CA SER A 99 11.42 4.61 20.16
C SER A 99 11.37 4.14 21.61
N GLN A 100 10.22 3.68 22.14
CA GLN A 100 10.17 3.14 23.51
C GLN A 100 10.84 1.75 23.69
N SER A 101 11.31 1.10 22.61
CA SER A 101 11.98 -0.20 22.72
C SER A 101 13.39 -0.26 22.14
N SER A 102 13.93 0.87 21.66
CA SER A 102 15.18 0.86 20.88
C SER A 102 16.11 2.03 21.22
N GLN A 103 16.42 2.24 22.50
CA GLN A 103 17.71 2.86 22.83
C GLN A 103 18.81 1.84 22.52
N GLY A 104 19.56 2.10 21.44
CA GLY A 104 20.83 1.43 21.17
C GLY A 104 20.80 0.29 20.16
N SER A 105 20.41 0.53 18.91
CA SER A 105 20.93 -0.29 17.81
C SER A 105 20.76 0.35 16.43
N GLN A 106 21.88 0.70 15.79
CA GLN A 106 21.99 1.08 14.37
C GLN A 106 21.49 -0.02 13.38
N SER A 107 21.06 -1.18 13.88
CA SER A 107 20.59 -2.31 13.04
C SER A 107 19.12 -2.25 12.61
N SER A 108 18.29 -1.39 13.22
CA SER A 108 16.87 -1.25 12.87
C SER A 108 16.67 -0.54 11.53
N ASP A 109 17.53 0.44 11.23
CA ASP A 109 17.46 1.28 10.03
C ASP A 109 17.61 0.45 8.74
N ARG A 110 18.61 -0.46 8.68
CA ARG A 110 18.79 -1.41 7.56
C ARG A 110 17.62 -2.37 7.33
N GLY A 111 16.77 -2.57 8.33
CA GLY A 111 15.60 -3.43 8.21
C GLY A 111 14.44 -2.78 7.45
N GLN A 112 14.28 -1.46 7.58
CA GLN A 112 13.24 -0.69 6.89
C GLN A 112 13.62 -0.46 5.42
N THR A 113 14.90 -0.21 5.14
CA THR A 113 15.39 0.00 3.77
C THR A 113 15.15 -1.20 2.84
N LEU A 114 15.15 -2.42 3.39
CA LEU A 114 15.01 -3.68 2.63
C LEU A 114 13.64 -3.82 1.94
N PHE A 115 12.61 -3.21 2.52
CA PHE A 115 11.23 -3.29 2.03
C PHE A 115 10.78 -2.01 1.32
N ALA A 116 11.64 -0.99 1.28
CA ALA A 116 11.36 0.23 0.56
C ALA A 116 11.44 0.03 -0.96
N ILE A 117 10.67 0.83 -1.68
CA ILE A 117 10.67 0.98 -3.13
C ILE A 117 11.00 2.45 -3.41
N ARG A 118 12.26 2.82 -3.12
CA ARG A 118 12.72 4.22 -3.18
C ARG A 118 12.78 4.73 -4.61
N GLY A 119 12.69 6.06 -4.75
CA GLY A 119 12.96 6.75 -6.02
C GLY A 119 11.72 7.41 -6.61
N THR A 120 11.95 8.44 -7.41
CA THR A 120 10.91 9.21 -8.13
C THR A 120 10.76 8.75 -9.59
N ASP A 121 11.45 7.70 -10.00
CA ASP A 121 11.35 7.13 -11.34
C ASP A 121 10.01 6.41 -11.56
N GLU A 122 9.58 6.33 -12.82
CA GLU A 122 8.30 5.73 -13.21
C GLU A 122 8.13 4.31 -12.70
N ARG A 123 9.19 3.50 -12.73
CA ARG A 123 9.14 2.08 -12.37
C ARG A 123 8.86 1.94 -10.87
N SER A 124 9.61 2.66 -10.05
CA SER A 124 9.44 2.66 -8.59
C SER A 124 8.06 3.20 -8.21
N ARG A 125 7.62 4.30 -8.83
CA ARG A 125 6.31 4.90 -8.59
C ARG A 125 5.17 3.97 -9.01
N SER A 126 5.25 3.35 -10.19
CA SER A 126 4.25 2.38 -10.66
C SER A 126 4.10 1.19 -9.73
N LYS A 127 5.22 0.68 -9.18
CA LYS A 127 5.21 -0.38 -8.17
C LYS A 127 4.52 0.06 -6.88
N ARG A 128 4.85 1.25 -6.35
CA ARG A 128 4.19 1.78 -5.15
C ARG A 128 2.70 2.03 -5.39
N MET A 129 2.32 2.62 -6.52
CA MET A 129 0.93 2.83 -6.91
C MET A 129 0.13 1.54 -7.02
N HIS A 130 0.72 0.47 -7.56
CA HIS A 130 0.07 -0.84 -7.58
C HIS A 130 -0.25 -1.32 -6.16
N ILE A 131 0.70 -1.19 -5.21
CA ILE A 131 0.46 -1.52 -3.81
C ILE A 131 -0.67 -0.67 -3.21
N TYR A 132 -0.63 0.65 -3.39
CA TYR A 132 -1.64 1.56 -2.84
C TYR A 132 -3.03 1.24 -3.39
N VAL A 133 -3.15 1.03 -4.69
CA VAL A 133 -4.42 0.65 -5.34
C VAL A 133 -4.94 -0.69 -4.79
N SER A 134 -4.06 -1.68 -4.61
CA SER A 134 -4.45 -2.97 -4.02
C SER A 134 -4.98 -2.82 -2.59
N LEU A 135 -4.45 -1.88 -1.80
CA LEU A 135 -4.96 -1.56 -0.46
C LEU A 135 -6.28 -0.80 -0.50
N LEU A 136 -6.42 0.22 -1.37
CA LEU A 136 -7.65 1.00 -1.51
C LEU A 136 -8.84 0.12 -1.89
N LYS A 137 -8.65 -0.88 -2.76
CA LYS A 137 -9.69 -1.85 -3.14
C LYS A 137 -10.22 -2.69 -1.98
N GLN A 138 -9.50 -2.76 -0.84
CA GLN A 138 -9.95 -3.47 0.35
C GLN A 138 -10.72 -2.56 1.33
N MET A 139 -10.72 -1.26 1.12
CA MET A 139 -11.36 -0.30 2.01
C MET A 139 -12.85 -0.14 1.69
N ALA A 140 -13.66 0.01 2.74
CA ALA A 140 -15.04 0.46 2.58
C ALA A 140 -15.10 1.93 2.13
N PRO A 141 -16.19 2.39 1.48
CA PRO A 141 -16.30 3.76 0.97
C PRO A 141 -16.04 4.87 2.01
N GLU A 142 -16.50 4.68 3.24
CA GLU A 142 -16.26 5.60 4.36
C GLU A 142 -14.78 5.69 4.73
N HIS A 143 -14.03 4.60 4.61
CA HIS A 143 -12.60 4.57 4.84
C HIS A 143 -11.81 5.18 3.68
N LEU A 144 -12.31 5.10 2.44
CA LEU A 144 -11.74 5.84 1.31
C LEU A 144 -11.86 7.35 1.55
N LEU A 145 -13.05 7.83 1.95
CA LEU A 145 -13.24 9.23 2.30
C LEU A 145 -12.31 9.67 3.42
N ALA A 146 -12.26 8.91 4.52
CA ALA A 146 -11.37 9.20 5.62
C ALA A 146 -9.89 9.14 5.22
N THR A 147 -9.50 8.25 4.31
CA THR A 147 -8.12 8.17 3.78
C THR A 147 -7.78 9.42 2.98
N SER A 148 -8.69 9.91 2.12
CA SER A 148 -8.48 11.17 1.40
C SER A 148 -8.25 12.35 2.36
N ALA A 149 -9.04 12.44 3.43
CA ALA A 149 -8.87 13.47 4.46
C ALA A 149 -7.51 13.33 5.18
N LYS A 150 -7.10 12.11 5.53
CA LYS A 150 -5.78 11.84 6.13
C LYS A 150 -4.62 12.18 5.20
N LEU A 151 -4.71 11.89 3.91
CA LEU A 151 -3.68 12.28 2.93
C LEU A 151 -3.50 13.80 2.90
N CYS A 152 -4.61 14.55 2.89
CA CYS A 152 -4.56 16.01 2.97
C CYS A 152 -3.96 16.48 4.29
N ALA A 153 -4.48 16.01 5.43
CA ALA A 153 -4.13 16.52 6.75
C ALA A 153 -2.75 16.05 7.27
N GLU A 154 -2.36 14.80 7.01
CA GLU A 154 -1.12 14.22 7.58
C GLU A 154 0.08 14.32 6.63
N ILE A 155 -0.15 14.42 5.31
CA ILE A 155 0.94 14.52 4.33
C ILE A 155 1.00 15.92 3.73
N LEU A 156 -0.06 16.37 3.06
CA LEU A 156 -0.01 17.62 2.31
C LEU A 156 0.10 18.85 3.22
N ALA A 157 -0.70 18.92 4.29
CA ALA A 157 -0.56 19.97 5.30
C ALA A 157 0.78 19.88 6.03
N GLY A 158 1.31 18.67 6.27
CA GLY A 158 2.65 18.48 6.82
C GLY A 158 3.76 19.11 5.97
N VAL A 159 3.58 19.25 4.66
CA VAL A 159 4.49 20.02 3.80
C VAL A 159 4.34 21.52 4.04
N CYS A 160 3.10 22.02 4.11
CA CYS A 160 2.80 23.43 4.39
C CYS A 160 3.37 23.86 5.74
N ASP A 161 3.25 23.01 6.75
CA ASP A 161 3.76 23.21 8.11
C ASP A 161 5.28 23.00 8.24
N GLY A 162 5.96 22.59 7.16
CA GLY A 162 7.40 22.33 7.16
C GLY A 162 7.83 21.04 7.88
N LEU A 163 6.89 20.16 8.23
CA LEU A 163 7.14 18.84 8.83
C LEU A 163 7.66 17.84 7.80
N LEU A 164 7.29 17.99 6.53
CA LEU A 164 7.76 17.18 5.41
C LEU A 164 8.48 18.05 4.38
N SER A 165 9.76 17.79 4.16
CA SER A 165 10.54 18.50 3.15
C SER A 165 10.20 18.01 1.74
N VAL A 166 10.13 18.94 0.78
CA VAL A 166 10.03 18.64 -0.67
C VAL A 166 11.38 18.84 -1.38
N ASP A 167 12.44 19.15 -0.63
CA ASP A 167 13.77 19.40 -1.16
C ASP A 167 14.60 18.11 -1.26
N ASP A 168 14.24 17.07 -0.49
CA ASP A 168 14.81 15.73 -0.62
C ASP A 168 13.95 14.79 -1.49
N ALA A 169 14.59 13.74 -2.03
CA ALA A 169 13.94 12.81 -2.95
C ALA A 169 12.84 11.95 -2.28
N ALA A 170 12.99 11.61 -0.99
CA ALA A 170 12.03 10.76 -0.30
C ALA A 170 10.76 11.54 0.02
N GLY A 171 10.90 12.77 0.51
CA GLY A 171 9.76 13.66 0.75
C GLY A 171 9.02 14.03 -0.55
N ARG A 172 9.75 14.33 -1.64
CA ARG A 172 9.10 14.50 -2.96
C ARG A 172 8.31 13.29 -3.41
N ALA A 173 8.87 12.09 -3.24
CA ALA A 173 8.19 10.86 -3.64
C ALA A 173 6.93 10.61 -2.81
N VAL A 174 6.94 10.89 -1.50
CA VAL A 174 5.75 10.83 -0.63
C VAL A 174 4.66 11.77 -1.11
N VAL A 175 5.00 13.03 -1.40
CA VAL A 175 4.01 14.03 -1.87
C VAL A 175 3.47 13.67 -3.24
N GLN A 176 4.33 13.23 -4.16
CA GLN A 176 3.93 12.79 -5.50
C GLN A 176 2.97 11.60 -5.42
N ASP A 177 3.29 10.60 -4.61
CA ASP A 177 2.44 9.44 -4.38
C ASP A 177 1.08 9.87 -3.78
N ALA A 178 1.07 10.74 -2.75
CA ALA A 178 -0.16 11.21 -2.12
C ALA A 178 -1.09 11.93 -3.12
N LEU A 179 -0.54 12.81 -3.96
CA LEU A 179 -1.28 13.50 -5.02
C LEU A 179 -1.83 12.51 -6.06
N GLN A 180 -1.04 11.52 -6.45
CA GLN A 180 -1.45 10.50 -7.44
C GLN A 180 -2.52 9.56 -6.87
N ILE A 181 -2.44 9.21 -5.58
CA ILE A 181 -3.45 8.44 -4.86
C ILE A 181 -4.77 9.22 -4.82
N LEU A 182 -4.75 10.50 -4.45
CA LEU A 182 -5.96 11.34 -4.43
C LEU A 182 -6.61 11.45 -5.81
N ALA A 183 -5.82 11.44 -6.89
CA ALA A 183 -6.29 11.53 -8.25
C ALA A 183 -6.82 10.21 -8.84
N CYS A 184 -6.55 9.07 -8.20
CA CYS A 184 -6.84 7.75 -8.76
C CYS A 184 -8.34 7.41 -8.71
N LYS A 185 -8.77 6.49 -9.59
CA LYS A 185 -10.20 6.13 -9.71
C LYS A 185 -10.72 5.37 -8.50
N GLU A 186 -9.87 4.60 -7.83
CA GLU A 186 -10.21 3.83 -6.63
C GLU A 186 -10.49 4.72 -5.41
N MET A 187 -9.97 5.95 -5.40
CA MET A 187 -10.30 6.94 -4.36
C MET A 187 -11.67 7.61 -4.61
N ARG A 188 -12.19 7.55 -5.83
CA ARG A 188 -13.48 8.17 -6.16
C ARG A 188 -14.61 7.34 -5.60
N ILE A 189 -15.42 7.97 -4.76
CA ILE A 189 -16.67 7.39 -4.26
C ILE A 189 -17.72 7.54 -5.36
N HIS A 190 -17.76 6.57 -6.28
CA HIS A 190 -18.82 6.53 -7.29
C HIS A 190 -20.13 6.09 -6.65
N PRO A 191 -21.26 6.78 -6.94
CA PRO A 191 -22.59 6.32 -6.53
C PRO A 191 -22.90 4.89 -7.00
N SER A 192 -22.29 4.46 -8.11
CA SER A 192 -22.44 3.12 -8.69
C SER A 192 -21.78 1.99 -7.87
N ILE A 193 -20.73 2.27 -7.08
CA ILE A 193 -20.03 1.24 -6.28
C ILE A 193 -20.91 0.76 -5.12
N LEU A 194 -21.85 1.60 -4.68
CA LEU A 194 -22.80 1.24 -3.65
C LEU A 194 -23.89 0.27 -4.15
N ALA A 195 -24.05 0.10 -5.46
CA ALA A 195 -25.08 -0.79 -6.04
C ALA A 195 -24.62 -2.25 -6.18
N ASP A 196 -23.31 -2.53 -6.16
CA ASP A 196 -22.74 -3.81 -6.58
C ASP A 196 -22.52 -4.81 -5.42
N ASN A 197 -22.97 -4.47 -4.20
CA ASN A 197 -22.76 -5.27 -2.99
C ASN A 197 -23.95 -6.19 -2.61
N SER A 198 -24.93 -6.37 -3.50
CA SER A 198 -26.05 -7.30 -3.28
C SER A 198 -25.98 -8.47 -4.27
N GLU A 199 -25.14 -9.47 -3.96
CA GLU A 199 -25.39 -10.82 -4.48
C GLU A 199 -26.60 -11.41 -3.73
N MET A 200 -27.69 -11.62 -4.48
CA MET A 200 -28.76 -12.61 -4.29
C MET A 200 -29.57 -12.58 -2.97
N ASP A 201 -30.75 -11.98 -3.05
CA ASP A 201 -32.00 -12.71 -2.72
C ASP A 201 -33.15 -12.03 -3.49
N ASP A 202 -33.54 -12.64 -4.60
CA ASP A 202 -34.79 -12.33 -5.29
C ASP A 202 -35.88 -13.15 -4.61
N ASP A 203 -36.56 -12.55 -3.63
CA ASP A 203 -37.93 -12.93 -3.34
C ASP A 203 -38.78 -11.66 -3.13
N GLY A 204 -40.00 -11.73 -3.64
CA GLY A 204 -40.79 -10.57 -4.02
C GLY A 204 -41.20 -9.67 -2.87
N GLY A 205 -41.10 -8.35 -3.12
CA GLY A 205 -42.07 -7.38 -2.58
C GLY A 205 -41.59 -6.40 -1.50
N ASP A 206 -40.57 -5.56 -1.78
CA ASP A 206 -40.49 -4.14 -1.34
C ASP A 206 -39.31 -3.40 -2.01
N GLY A 207 -39.12 -3.56 -3.32
CA GLY A 207 -37.94 -3.04 -4.04
C GLY A 207 -37.87 -1.51 -4.23
N GLY A 208 -38.92 -0.78 -3.85
CA GLY A 208 -38.99 0.68 -4.04
C GLY A 208 -38.29 1.47 -2.93
N THR A 209 -38.44 1.04 -1.68
CA THR A 209 -37.90 1.72 -0.49
C THR A 209 -36.40 1.49 -0.32
N ALA A 210 -35.91 0.27 -0.58
CA ALA A 210 -34.50 -0.09 -0.53
C ALA A 210 -33.65 0.69 -1.55
N ASN A 211 -34.12 0.79 -2.80
CA ASN A 211 -33.46 1.55 -3.86
C ASN A 211 -33.45 3.06 -3.58
N ALA A 212 -34.55 3.60 -3.03
CA ALA A 212 -34.62 5.00 -2.62
C ALA A 212 -33.67 5.31 -1.44
N LEU A 213 -33.57 4.41 -0.45
CA LEU A 213 -32.66 4.54 0.68
C LEU A 213 -31.18 4.47 0.24
N GLN A 214 -30.86 3.62 -0.72
CA GLN A 214 -29.51 3.48 -1.26
C GLN A 214 -29.10 4.69 -2.10
N ALA A 215 -30.01 5.22 -2.92
CA ALA A 215 -29.81 6.47 -3.64
C ALA A 215 -29.65 7.67 -2.68
N ALA A 216 -30.42 7.72 -1.59
CA ALA A 216 -30.29 8.74 -0.55
C ALA A 216 -28.94 8.65 0.18
N LYS A 217 -28.49 7.43 0.54
CA LYS A 217 -27.17 7.19 1.13
C LYS A 217 -26.05 7.61 0.17
N GLY A 218 -26.14 7.26 -1.11
CA GLY A 218 -25.16 7.67 -2.12
C GLY A 218 -25.06 9.19 -2.25
N ARG A 219 -26.20 9.89 -2.30
CA ARG A 219 -26.24 11.37 -2.33
C ARG A 219 -25.63 11.99 -1.08
N ALA A 220 -25.93 11.45 0.11
CA ALA A 220 -25.36 11.94 1.35
C ALA A 220 -23.83 11.80 1.37
N VAL A 221 -23.30 10.66 0.92
CA VAL A 221 -21.84 10.44 0.83
C VAL A 221 -21.18 11.41 -0.14
N THR A 222 -21.77 11.68 -1.31
CA THR A 222 -21.27 12.70 -2.24
C THR A 222 -21.25 14.10 -1.62
N GLN A 223 -22.28 14.47 -0.85
CA GLN A 223 -22.31 15.77 -0.16
C GLN A 223 -21.26 15.88 0.94
N VAL A 224 -21.04 14.82 1.72
CA VAL A 224 -19.96 14.80 2.72
C VAL A 224 -18.59 14.85 2.03
N ALA A 225 -18.41 14.18 0.89
CA ALA A 225 -17.19 14.26 0.09
C ALA A 225 -16.94 15.68 -0.44
N LYS A 226 -17.96 16.36 -0.98
CA LYS A 226 -17.87 17.77 -1.41
C LYS A 226 -17.53 18.69 -0.23
N LYS A 227 -18.17 18.50 0.93
CA LYS A 227 -17.85 19.27 2.14
C LYS A 227 -16.40 19.05 2.59
N ASN A 228 -15.93 17.81 2.58
CA ASN A 228 -14.54 17.46 2.89
C ASN A 228 -13.56 18.13 1.90
N LEU A 229 -13.89 18.10 0.60
CA LEU A 229 -13.11 18.76 -0.44
C LEU A 229 -12.98 20.26 -0.18
N ILE A 230 -14.11 20.96 0.05
CA ILE A 230 -14.13 22.41 0.26
C ILE A 230 -13.45 22.80 1.57
N GLN A 231 -13.74 22.09 2.67
CA GLN A 231 -13.31 22.51 4.02
C GLN A 231 -11.90 22.06 4.37
N ILE A 232 -11.45 20.89 3.87
CA ILE A 232 -10.14 20.33 4.20
C ILE A 232 -9.18 20.48 3.03
N ALA A 233 -9.55 19.94 1.87
CA ALA A 233 -8.58 19.76 0.80
C ALA A 233 -8.24 21.06 0.05
N ILE A 234 -9.22 21.89 -0.32
CA ILE A 234 -8.98 23.12 -1.09
C ILE A 234 -8.05 24.12 -0.39
N PRO A 235 -8.25 24.46 0.91
CA PRO A 235 -7.32 25.36 1.61
C PRO A 235 -5.88 24.83 1.60
N ILE A 236 -5.70 23.54 1.85
CA ILE A 236 -4.39 22.88 1.83
C ILE A 236 -3.79 22.92 0.43
N PHE A 237 -4.57 22.68 -0.63
CA PHE A 237 -4.07 22.72 -2.00
C PHE A 237 -3.65 24.12 -2.45
N ILE A 238 -4.37 25.17 -2.05
CA ILE A 238 -4.01 26.57 -2.34
C ILE A 238 -2.67 26.90 -1.68
N GLU A 239 -2.52 26.57 -0.40
CA GLU A 239 -1.28 26.82 0.33
C GLU A 239 -0.11 26.01 -0.23
N LEU A 240 -0.34 24.73 -0.51
CA LEU A 240 0.65 23.86 -1.12
C LEU A 240 1.09 24.38 -2.48
N LYS A 241 0.16 24.85 -3.33
CA LYS A 241 0.49 25.46 -4.63
C LYS A 241 1.45 26.63 -4.45
N ARG A 242 1.12 27.58 -3.57
CA ARG A 242 1.96 28.75 -3.28
C ARG A 242 3.34 28.33 -2.80
N LEU A 243 3.43 27.33 -1.92
CA LEU A 243 4.69 26.78 -1.43
C LEU A 243 5.51 26.16 -2.55
N LEU A 244 4.91 25.30 -3.38
CA LEU A 244 5.61 24.63 -4.48
C LEU A 244 6.08 25.61 -5.56
N GLU A 245 5.28 26.64 -5.87
CA GLU A 245 5.66 27.71 -6.79
C GLU A 245 6.81 28.55 -6.25
N SER A 246 6.78 28.93 -4.97
CA SER A 246 7.87 29.68 -4.34
C SER A 246 9.22 28.93 -4.39
N LYS A 247 9.16 27.60 -4.40
CA LYS A 247 10.33 26.71 -4.51
C LYS A 247 10.66 26.30 -5.95
N ASN A 248 9.90 26.74 -6.95
CA ASN A 248 10.00 26.26 -8.34
C ASN A 248 9.99 24.71 -8.43
N SER A 249 9.16 24.08 -7.60
CA SER A 249 9.15 22.62 -7.43
C SER A 249 8.53 21.92 -8.65
N PRO A 250 9.10 20.78 -9.10
CA PRO A 250 8.49 19.97 -10.16
C PRO A 250 7.14 19.35 -9.75
N LEU A 251 6.80 19.36 -8.45
CA LEU A 251 5.54 18.84 -7.94
C LEU A 251 4.33 19.72 -8.28
N THR A 252 4.52 20.98 -8.71
CA THR A 252 3.41 21.86 -9.12
C THR A 252 2.58 21.23 -10.23
N GLY A 253 3.23 20.55 -11.19
CA GLY A 253 2.54 19.82 -12.24
C GLY A 253 1.69 18.65 -11.70
N CYS A 254 2.22 17.88 -10.76
CA CYS A 254 1.49 16.80 -10.10
C CYS A 254 0.29 17.32 -9.30
N LEU A 255 0.43 18.47 -8.64
CA LEU A 255 -0.66 19.12 -7.91
C LEU A 255 -1.78 19.56 -8.84
N MET A 256 -1.45 20.23 -9.94
CA MET A 256 -2.44 20.68 -10.92
C MET A 256 -3.15 19.50 -11.60
N GLU A 257 -2.44 18.40 -11.87
CA GLU A 257 -3.04 17.16 -12.36
C GLU A 257 -4.01 16.54 -11.35
N CYS A 258 -3.64 16.52 -10.06
CA CYS A 258 -4.50 16.07 -8.98
C CYS A 258 -5.77 16.92 -8.85
N LEU A 259 -5.63 18.24 -8.79
CA LEU A 259 -6.76 19.18 -8.73
C LEU A 259 -7.69 19.00 -9.93
N ARG A 260 -7.13 18.88 -11.14
CA ARG A 260 -7.92 18.61 -12.36
C ARG A 260 -8.71 17.32 -12.23
N ALA A 261 -8.09 16.26 -11.73
CA ALA A 261 -8.74 14.96 -11.56
C ALA A 261 -9.85 14.99 -10.49
N LEU A 262 -9.64 15.72 -9.39
CA LEU A 262 -10.62 15.85 -8.30
C LEU A 262 -11.81 16.73 -8.70
N LEU A 263 -11.55 17.81 -9.43
CA LEU A 263 -12.55 18.84 -9.74
C LEU A 263 -13.24 18.63 -11.09
N LYS A 264 -12.86 17.63 -11.88
CA LYS A 264 -13.43 17.39 -13.21
C LYS A 264 -14.95 17.27 -13.24
N ASP A 265 -15.54 16.73 -12.18
CA ASP A 265 -16.98 16.46 -12.08
C ASP A 265 -17.74 17.65 -11.45
N TYR A 266 -17.04 18.70 -11.00
CA TYR A 266 -17.58 19.86 -10.29
C TYR A 266 -17.47 21.17 -11.10
N LYS A 267 -17.29 21.12 -12.42
CA LYS A 267 -17.06 22.32 -13.27
C LYS A 267 -18.07 23.44 -13.04
N ASN A 268 -19.34 23.09 -12.85
CA ASN A 268 -20.43 24.04 -12.64
C ASN A 268 -20.43 24.67 -11.24
N GLU A 269 -19.65 24.12 -10.32
CA GLU A 269 -19.59 24.50 -8.90
C GLU A 269 -18.24 25.15 -8.54
N PHE A 270 -17.41 25.49 -9.52
CA PHE A 270 -16.09 26.08 -9.29
C PHE A 270 -16.16 27.41 -8.54
N ASP A 271 -17.19 28.23 -8.79
CA ASP A 271 -17.35 29.50 -8.09
C ASP A 271 -17.60 29.33 -6.59
N GLU A 272 -18.26 28.24 -6.20
CA GLU A 272 -18.50 27.85 -4.81
C GLU A 272 -17.24 27.24 -4.20
N ILE A 273 -16.60 26.29 -4.89
CA ILE A 273 -15.48 25.51 -4.37
C ILE A 273 -14.19 26.34 -4.26
N LEU A 274 -13.92 27.18 -5.25
CA LEU A 274 -12.66 27.95 -5.38
C LEU A 274 -12.88 29.44 -5.07
N VAL A 275 -13.85 29.77 -4.23
CA VAL A 275 -14.14 31.16 -3.85
C VAL A 275 -12.91 31.87 -3.28
N ALA A 276 -12.05 31.14 -2.56
CA ALA A 276 -10.84 31.67 -1.93
C ALA A 276 -9.69 31.97 -2.90
N ASP A 277 -9.70 31.40 -4.11
CA ASP A 277 -8.62 31.60 -5.09
C ASP A 277 -9.16 31.62 -6.53
N LYS A 278 -9.56 32.83 -6.95
CA LYS A 278 -10.05 33.09 -8.31
C LYS A 278 -8.98 32.94 -9.39
N GLN A 279 -7.70 32.97 -9.03
CA GLN A 279 -6.62 32.77 -9.98
C GLN A 279 -6.46 31.28 -10.27
N LEU A 280 -6.42 30.44 -9.24
CA LEU A 280 -6.43 28.98 -9.37
C LEU A 280 -7.66 28.49 -10.15
N GLN A 281 -8.82 29.10 -9.93
CA GLN A 281 -10.03 28.81 -10.72
C GLN A 281 -9.81 29.01 -12.22
N LYS A 282 -9.22 30.15 -12.63
CA LYS A 282 -8.95 30.45 -14.05
C LYS A 282 -7.90 29.50 -14.63
N GLU A 283 -6.84 29.23 -13.88
CA GLU A 283 -5.78 28.29 -14.28
C GLU A 283 -6.36 26.90 -14.55
N LEU A 284 -7.22 26.39 -13.65
CA LEU A 284 -7.86 25.09 -13.81
C LEU A 284 -8.81 25.05 -15.00
N LEU A 285 -9.62 26.08 -15.22
CA LEU A 285 -10.50 26.15 -16.39
C LEU A 285 -9.70 26.10 -17.70
N TYR A 286 -8.61 26.87 -17.78
CA TYR A 286 -7.73 26.87 -18.95
C TYR A 286 -7.08 25.50 -19.17
N ASP A 287 -6.53 24.90 -18.11
CA ASP A 287 -5.87 23.60 -18.14
C ASP A 287 -6.82 22.48 -18.58
N MET A 288 -8.07 22.49 -18.09
CA MET A 288 -9.08 21.51 -18.45
C MET A 288 -9.47 21.61 -19.93
N GLN A 289 -9.65 22.83 -20.44
CA GLN A 289 -9.94 23.05 -21.87
C GLN A 289 -8.78 22.56 -22.75
N LYS A 290 -7.53 22.87 -22.35
CA LYS A 290 -6.32 22.41 -23.06
C LYS A 290 -6.19 20.89 -23.04
N PHE A 291 -6.50 20.24 -21.92
CA PHE A 291 -6.47 18.80 -21.78
C PHE A 291 -7.51 18.10 -22.66
N GLU A 292 -8.73 18.65 -22.72
CA GLU A 292 -9.81 18.15 -23.58
C GLU A 292 -9.48 18.32 -25.07
N ALA A 293 -8.93 19.48 -25.45
CA ALA A 293 -8.47 19.73 -26.82
C ALA A 293 -7.31 18.80 -27.24
N GLY A 294 -6.44 18.42 -26.30
CA GLY A 294 -5.37 17.44 -26.52
C GLY A 294 -5.90 16.02 -26.75
N LYS A 295 -6.90 15.59 -25.96
CA LYS A 295 -7.56 14.27 -26.15
C LYS A 295 -8.26 14.15 -27.49
N GLY A 296 -8.95 15.22 -27.94
CA GLY A 296 -9.64 15.24 -29.23
C GLY A 296 -8.71 15.20 -30.46
N LYS A 297 -7.42 15.53 -30.29
CA LYS A 297 -6.39 15.37 -31.33
C LYS A 297 -5.83 13.94 -31.37
N SER A 298 -5.55 13.34 -30.22
CA SER A 298 -5.09 11.94 -30.14
C SER A 298 -6.15 10.92 -30.54
N SER A 299 -7.44 11.23 -30.41
CA SER A 299 -8.52 10.33 -30.86
C SER A 299 -8.74 10.38 -32.37
N ARG A 300 -8.48 11.53 -33.03
CA ARG A 300 -8.65 11.70 -34.48
C ARG A 300 -7.51 11.07 -35.30
N GLU A 301 -6.31 10.95 -34.75
CA GLU A 301 -5.20 10.25 -35.42
C GLU A 301 -5.36 8.71 -35.39
N GLY A 302 -6.19 8.17 -34.49
CA GLY A 302 -6.52 6.74 -34.44
C GLY A 302 -7.64 6.29 -35.38
N GLU A 303 -8.43 7.22 -35.95
CA GLU A 303 -9.57 6.94 -36.83
C GLU A 303 -9.23 6.96 -38.33
N ALA A 304 -7.97 7.25 -38.71
CA ALA A 304 -7.53 7.26 -40.10
C ALA A 304 -6.99 5.90 -40.62
N ALA A 305 -7.08 4.83 -39.84
CA ALA A 305 -6.85 3.46 -40.29
C ALA A 305 -8.21 2.72 -40.36
N GLY A 306 -8.60 2.34 -41.57
CA GLY A 306 -9.96 1.90 -41.92
C GLY A 306 -10.47 0.62 -41.22
N PRO A 307 -11.77 0.29 -41.43
CA PRO A 307 -12.47 -0.73 -40.66
C PRO A 307 -12.20 -2.13 -41.23
N SER A 308 -11.47 -2.95 -40.50
CA SER A 308 -11.53 -4.41 -40.65
C SER A 308 -12.45 -4.97 -39.55
N GLY A 309 -13.51 -5.66 -39.98
CA GLY A 309 -14.61 -6.11 -39.13
C GLY A 309 -14.19 -6.94 -37.92
N SER A 310 -14.80 -6.66 -36.77
CA SER A 310 -14.74 -7.50 -35.58
C SER A 310 -16.15 -8.00 -35.24
N SER A 311 -16.27 -9.33 -35.15
CA SER A 311 -17.43 -10.04 -34.62
C SER A 311 -17.56 -9.84 -33.10
N PRO A 312 -18.73 -10.15 -32.49
CA PRO A 312 -19.00 -9.83 -31.09
C PRO A 312 -18.06 -10.57 -30.13
N ALA A 313 -17.50 -9.83 -29.18
CA ALA A 313 -16.57 -10.34 -28.17
C ALA A 313 -17.21 -11.42 -27.28
N ALA A 314 -16.54 -12.57 -27.22
CA ALA A 314 -16.76 -13.62 -26.24
C ALA A 314 -16.28 -13.17 -24.84
N PRO A 315 -16.78 -13.76 -23.74
CA PRO A 315 -16.37 -13.41 -22.38
C PRO A 315 -14.87 -13.65 -22.14
N ASP A 316 -14.27 -12.73 -21.41
CA ASP A 316 -12.83 -12.55 -21.21
C ASP A 316 -12.16 -13.76 -20.50
N PRO A 317 -11.23 -14.50 -21.14
CA PRO A 317 -10.57 -15.68 -20.55
C PRO A 317 -9.63 -15.36 -19.37
N SER A 318 -9.35 -14.08 -19.13
CA SER A 318 -8.52 -13.57 -18.03
C SER A 318 -9.10 -13.91 -16.64
N ASP A 319 -10.43 -13.83 -16.46
CA ASP A 319 -11.06 -14.02 -15.16
C ASP A 319 -11.11 -15.51 -14.76
N ALA A 320 -11.27 -16.42 -15.74
CA ALA A 320 -11.23 -17.86 -15.52
C ALA A 320 -9.83 -18.37 -15.16
N ALA A 321 -8.78 -17.87 -15.83
CA ALA A 321 -7.39 -18.20 -15.54
C ALA A 321 -6.95 -17.66 -14.16
N THR A 322 -7.42 -16.46 -13.80
CA THR A 322 -7.18 -15.84 -12.48
C THR A 322 -7.86 -16.65 -11.38
N LYS A 323 -9.13 -17.04 -11.57
CA LYS A 323 -9.87 -17.91 -10.62
C LYS A 323 -9.26 -19.31 -10.52
N ALA A 324 -8.78 -19.90 -11.61
CA ALA A 324 -8.13 -21.22 -11.61
C ALA A 324 -6.77 -21.19 -10.87
N THR A 325 -5.98 -20.14 -11.08
CA THR A 325 -4.71 -19.93 -10.37
C THR A 325 -4.95 -19.68 -8.89
N ALA A 326 -5.93 -18.84 -8.52
CA ALA A 326 -6.33 -18.62 -7.13
C ALA A 326 -6.82 -19.91 -6.45
N ARG A 327 -7.60 -20.75 -7.15
CA ARG A 327 -8.05 -22.07 -6.66
C ARG A 327 -6.90 -23.07 -6.51
N SER A 328 -5.95 -23.08 -7.44
CA SER A 328 -4.75 -23.92 -7.36
C SER A 328 -3.87 -23.51 -6.18
N VAL A 329 -3.64 -22.20 -6.02
CA VAL A 329 -2.94 -21.59 -4.90
C VAL A 329 -3.63 -21.89 -3.57
N LEU A 330 -4.95 -21.75 -3.51
CA LEU A 330 -5.76 -22.12 -2.35
C LEU A 330 -5.63 -23.60 -2.00
N LYS A 331 -5.60 -24.48 -3.02
CA LYS A 331 -5.41 -25.92 -2.85
C LYS A 331 -3.99 -26.24 -2.36
N GLU A 332 -2.98 -25.50 -2.79
CA GLU A 332 -1.60 -25.61 -2.30
C GLU A 332 -1.44 -25.06 -0.86
N MET A 333 -2.13 -23.95 -0.56
CA MET A 333 -2.19 -23.36 0.78
C MET A 333 -2.95 -24.25 1.77
N ASN A 334 -4.07 -24.83 1.36
CA ASN A 334 -4.86 -25.76 2.16
C ASN A 334 -4.38 -27.21 2.11
N ARG A 335 -3.32 -27.52 1.34
CA ARG A 335 -2.70 -28.84 1.40
C ARG A 335 -2.09 -28.99 2.81
N ASN A 336 -2.79 -29.75 3.64
CA ASN A 336 -2.31 -30.23 4.93
C ASN A 336 -1.17 -31.21 4.68
N VAL A 337 0.03 -30.70 4.45
CA VAL A 337 1.22 -31.49 4.72
C VAL A 337 1.33 -31.52 6.25
N PRO A 338 1.18 -32.68 6.91
CA PRO A 338 1.38 -32.77 8.34
C PRO A 338 2.80 -32.27 8.64
N THR A 339 2.94 -31.27 9.49
CA THR A 339 4.25 -30.95 10.07
C THR A 339 4.71 -32.19 10.82
N PRO A 340 5.85 -32.79 10.46
CA PRO A 340 6.40 -33.90 11.22
C PRO A 340 6.56 -33.45 12.67
N PRO A 341 6.17 -34.26 13.67
CA PRO A 341 6.34 -33.88 15.06
C PRO A 341 7.83 -33.63 15.34
N LEU A 342 8.16 -32.64 16.18
CA LEU A 342 9.53 -32.12 16.35
C LEU A 342 10.60 -33.20 16.62
N HIS A 343 10.23 -34.33 17.21
CA HIS A 343 11.12 -35.48 17.45
C HIS A 343 11.54 -36.24 16.18
N THR A 344 10.88 -36.01 15.03
CA THR A 344 11.22 -36.61 13.73
C THR A 344 12.07 -35.71 12.84
N MET A 345 12.28 -34.45 13.24
CA MET A 345 13.14 -33.53 12.50
C MET A 345 14.59 -33.74 12.93
N SER A 346 15.40 -34.34 12.05
CA SER A 346 16.85 -34.46 12.30
C SER A 346 17.49 -33.07 12.34
N VAL A 347 18.11 -32.73 13.46
CA VAL A 347 18.93 -31.52 13.60
C VAL A 347 20.02 -31.57 12.52
N PRO A 348 20.26 -30.49 11.74
CA PRO A 348 21.33 -30.48 10.76
C PRO A 348 22.66 -30.78 11.45
N LYS A 349 23.22 -31.96 11.21
CA LYS A 349 24.57 -32.28 11.66
C LYS A 349 25.53 -31.46 10.82
N VAL A 350 26.00 -30.35 11.38
CA VAL A 350 27.15 -29.61 10.87
C VAL A 350 28.33 -30.59 10.92
N LYS A 351 28.79 -31.04 9.75
CA LYS A 351 30.01 -31.86 9.65
C LYS A 351 31.18 -30.99 10.08
N SER A 352 31.66 -31.21 11.30
CA SER A 352 32.99 -30.80 11.74
C SER A 352 34.00 -31.53 10.85
N VAL A 353 34.58 -30.81 9.88
CA VAL A 353 35.77 -31.26 9.17
C VAL A 353 36.94 -31.18 10.15
N LEU A 354 37.17 -32.24 10.91
CA LEU A 354 38.49 -32.52 11.47
C LEU A 354 39.22 -33.38 10.45
N GLY A 355 40.01 -32.72 9.60
CA GLY A 355 41.08 -33.38 8.87
C GLY A 355 42.16 -33.80 9.88
N THR A 356 42.43 -35.10 9.94
CA THR A 356 43.66 -35.66 10.49
C THR A 356 44.86 -35.01 9.80
N GLY A 357 45.72 -34.38 10.59
CA GLY A 357 46.74 -33.48 10.12
C GLY A 357 47.99 -34.13 9.53
N ALA A 358 48.76 -33.30 8.83
CA ALA A 358 50.22 -33.24 8.93
C ALA A 358 50.72 -31.87 8.44
N LEU A 359 51.38 -31.15 9.37
CA LEU A 359 52.46 -30.17 9.17
C LEU A 359 52.16 -28.70 8.79
N SER A 360 52.43 -27.87 9.82
CA SER A 360 53.18 -26.60 9.78
C SER A 360 52.41 -25.27 9.63
N GLY A 361 52.38 -24.51 10.74
CA GLY A 361 52.73 -23.08 10.70
C GLY A 361 51.62 -22.04 10.92
N SER A 362 51.42 -21.65 12.20
CA SER A 362 51.33 -20.24 12.66
C SER A 362 50.10 -19.36 12.31
N ARG A 363 49.10 -19.33 13.23
CA ARG A 363 48.66 -18.17 14.07
C ARG A 363 47.18 -18.29 14.51
N ARG A 364 46.96 -18.22 15.83
CA ARG A 364 45.66 -17.96 16.52
C ARG A 364 45.32 -16.45 16.47
N PRO A 365 44.08 -16.00 16.78
CA PRO A 365 43.58 -15.83 18.16
C PRO A 365 42.10 -16.27 18.34
N ALA A 366 41.76 -17.09 19.35
CA ALA A 366 41.27 -16.67 20.67
C ALA A 366 39.91 -15.93 20.67
N ILE A 367 38.80 -16.67 20.56
CA ILE A 367 37.49 -16.28 21.12
C ILE A 367 36.75 -17.57 21.47
N LEU A 368 36.33 -17.71 22.74
CA LEU A 368 35.16 -18.43 23.27
C LEU A 368 35.47 -18.99 24.68
N GLU A 369 35.62 -18.10 25.66
CA GLU A 369 35.61 -18.50 27.07
C GLU A 369 34.62 -17.68 27.92
N SER A 370 33.68 -16.95 27.29
CA SER A 370 32.76 -16.06 28.01
C SER A 370 31.33 -16.60 28.19
N VAL A 371 31.05 -17.87 27.85
CA VAL A 371 29.68 -18.45 27.96
C VAL A 371 29.61 -19.61 28.97
N ARG A 372 30.47 -19.59 29.99
CA ARG A 372 30.45 -20.58 31.07
C ARG A 372 30.44 -19.92 32.45
N ARG A 373 29.51 -19.00 32.70
CA ARG A 373 28.98 -18.71 34.05
C ARG A 373 27.52 -18.30 33.95
N LEU A 374 26.63 -19.27 34.14
CA LEU A 374 25.26 -19.04 34.59
C LEU A 374 25.26 -19.43 36.07
N GLU A 375 25.26 -18.43 36.94
CA GLU A 375 24.87 -18.60 38.36
C GLU A 375 23.36 -18.87 38.42
N PRO A 376 22.87 -19.76 39.31
CA PRO A 376 21.45 -19.93 39.52
C PRO A 376 20.90 -18.80 40.40
N PHE A 377 19.77 -18.21 39.98
CA PHE A 377 18.99 -17.27 40.76
C PHE A 377 18.48 -17.95 42.04
N GLY A 378 18.89 -17.42 43.20
CA GLY A 378 18.28 -17.74 44.50
C GLY A 378 16.91 -17.07 44.62
N SER A 379 15.95 -17.84 45.13
CA SER A 379 14.65 -17.35 45.59
C SER A 379 14.81 -16.66 46.94
N ASP A 380 14.47 -15.37 47.01
CA ASP A 380 14.21 -14.71 48.29
C ASP A 380 12.70 -14.75 48.56
N ASP A 381 12.33 -15.57 49.54
CA ASP A 381 11.08 -15.48 50.29
C ASP A 381 11.37 -14.82 51.65
N GLU A 382 10.43 -13.97 52.08
CA GLU A 382 10.19 -13.42 53.44
C GLU A 382 11.20 -12.40 54.04
N ASN A 383 10.85 -11.11 54.10
CA ASN A 383 9.96 -10.46 55.08
C ASN A 383 9.91 -8.93 54.83
#